data_AF-A0A9X8R0S6-F1
#
_entry.id   AF-A0A9X8R0S6-F1
#
_cell.length_a   1.000
_cell.length_b   1.000
_cell.length_c   1.000
_cell.angle_alpha   90.00
_cell.angle_beta   90.00
_cell.angle_gamma   90.00
#
_symmetry.space_group_name_H-M   'P 1'
#
loop_
_entity.id
_entity.type
_entity.pdbx_description
1 polymer ?
#
loop_
_entity_poly.entity_id
_entity_poly.type
_entity_poly.pdbx_seq_one_letter_code
_entity_poly.pdbx_strand_id
1 'polypeptide(L)'
;MTEQQDNDARKGWVKAIPYAMFAAYALGPLLLIPLVRNPWVMVGVIFGVAIIAGLIDGIAFRRNWSLPLLTGVGFWIAKTLYFNDGTFIYAIGVTLACAAAMWVGSLAGGSSSRSNAEV
;
A
#
# COMPACT_ATOMS: atom_id res chain seq x y z
N MET A 1 11.30 -23.16 -17.92
CA MET A 1 11.57 -21.80 -17.39
C MET A 1 12.61 -21.97 -16.30
N THR A 2 13.77 -21.34 -16.42
CA THR A 2 14.87 -21.47 -15.46
C THR A 2 14.54 -20.68 -14.19
N GLU A 3 14.95 -21.17 -13.02
CA GLU A 3 14.69 -20.53 -11.70
C GLU A 3 15.09 -19.04 -11.64
N GLN A 4 16.00 -18.62 -12.51
CA GLN A 4 16.45 -17.24 -12.63
C GLN A 4 15.39 -16.31 -13.26
N GLN A 5 14.62 -16.79 -14.24
CA GLN A 5 13.50 -16.02 -14.81
C GLN A 5 12.36 -15.82 -13.81
N ASP A 6 12.09 -16.82 -12.97
CA ASP A 6 11.05 -16.72 -11.93
C ASP A 6 11.44 -15.71 -10.85
N ASN A 7 12.72 -15.71 -10.41
CA ASN A 7 13.25 -14.74 -9.46
C ASN A 7 13.23 -13.29 -9.99
N ASP A 8 13.59 -13.09 -11.27
CA ASP A 8 13.57 -11.76 -11.89
C ASP A 8 12.15 -11.24 -12.12
N ALA A 9 11.21 -12.13 -12.50
CA ALA A 9 9.79 -11.79 -12.60
C ALA A 9 9.20 -11.39 -11.25
N ARG A 10 9.53 -12.13 -10.18
CA ARG A 10 9.13 -11.82 -8.80
C ARG A 10 9.67 -10.46 -8.36
N LYS A 11 10.95 -10.15 -8.64
CA LYS A 11 11.54 -8.84 -8.35
C LYS A 11 10.91 -7.69 -9.14
N GLY A 12 10.51 -7.93 -10.39
CA GLY A 12 9.93 -6.92 -11.28
C GLY A 12 8.57 -6.40 -10.79
N TRP A 13 7.63 -7.30 -10.51
CA TRP A 13 6.29 -6.92 -10.06
C TRP A 13 6.29 -6.26 -8.68
N VAL A 14 7.20 -6.74 -7.83
CA VAL A 14 7.42 -6.24 -6.49
C VAL A 14 7.98 -4.80 -6.49
N LYS A 15 8.81 -4.44 -7.48
CA LYS A 15 9.27 -3.06 -7.69
C LYS A 15 8.15 -2.11 -8.16
N ALA A 16 7.09 -2.64 -8.77
CA ALA A 16 5.97 -1.85 -9.27
C ALA A 16 5.02 -1.40 -8.15
N ILE A 17 5.02 -2.06 -6.99
CA ILE A 17 4.12 -1.77 -5.85
C ILE A 17 4.14 -0.29 -5.43
N PRO A 18 5.29 0.36 -5.14
CA PRO A 18 5.30 1.77 -4.74
C PRO A 18 4.79 2.71 -5.85
N TYR A 19 5.09 2.40 -7.11
CA TYR A 19 4.59 3.18 -8.25
C TYR A 19 3.09 3.01 -8.47
N ALA A 20 2.57 1.78 -8.34
CA ALA A 20 1.15 1.48 -8.41
C ALA A 20 0.39 2.17 -7.28
N MET A 21 0.97 2.24 -6.10
CA MET A 21 0.41 2.94 -4.96
C MET A 21 0.37 4.45 -5.18
N PHE A 22 1.47 5.03 -5.68
CA PHE A 22 1.51 6.44 -6.04
C PHE A 22 0.48 6.78 -7.14
N ALA A 23 0.38 5.93 -8.16
CA ALA A 23 -0.62 6.04 -9.22
C ALA A 23 -2.04 5.94 -8.66
N ALA A 24 -2.30 5.02 -7.73
CA ALA A 24 -3.60 4.90 -7.06
C ALA A 24 -3.93 6.15 -6.22
N TYR A 25 -2.94 6.77 -5.57
CA TYR A 25 -3.14 8.01 -4.83
C TYR A 25 -3.34 9.25 -5.72
N ALA A 26 -2.71 9.29 -6.89
CA ALA A 26 -2.82 10.40 -7.82
C ALA A 26 -4.06 10.30 -8.71
N LEU A 27 -4.34 9.11 -9.24
CA LEU A 27 -5.43 8.85 -10.18
C LEU A 27 -6.73 8.44 -9.47
N GLY A 28 -6.62 7.81 -8.30
CA GLY A 28 -7.77 7.38 -7.51
C GLY A 28 -8.72 8.54 -7.23
N PRO A 29 -8.30 9.63 -6.57
CA PRO A 29 -9.17 10.78 -6.35
C PRO A 29 -9.65 11.40 -7.66
N LEU A 30 -8.77 11.57 -8.65
CA LEU A 30 -9.08 12.22 -9.92
C LEU A 30 -10.25 11.55 -10.67
N LEU A 31 -10.25 10.22 -10.75
CA LEU A 31 -11.29 9.45 -11.47
C LEU A 31 -12.60 9.37 -10.69
N LEU A 32 -12.51 9.49 -9.38
CA LEU A 32 -13.56 9.04 -8.46
C LEU A 32 -14.33 10.25 -7.90
N ILE A 33 -13.71 11.44 -7.85
CA ILE A 33 -14.36 12.74 -7.58
C ILE A 33 -15.55 13.05 -8.51
N PRO A 34 -15.46 12.90 -9.84
CA PRO A 34 -16.61 13.16 -10.71
C PRO A 34 -17.70 12.10 -10.58
N LEU A 35 -17.35 10.89 -10.12
CA LEU A 35 -18.26 9.74 -10.08
C LEU A 35 -18.99 9.61 -8.74
N VAL A 36 -18.36 10.03 -7.64
CA VAL A 36 -18.87 9.82 -6.29
C VAL A 36 -18.87 11.14 -5.53
N ARG A 37 -20.08 11.69 -5.31
CA ARG A 37 -20.29 12.92 -4.50
C ARG A 37 -20.18 12.71 -3.00
N ASN A 38 -19.87 11.50 -2.54
CA ASN A 38 -19.75 11.17 -1.12
C ASN A 38 -18.26 11.20 -0.68
N PRO A 39 -17.86 12.16 0.17
CA PRO A 39 -16.46 12.31 0.60
C PRO A 39 -15.93 11.11 1.41
N TRP A 40 -16.82 10.36 2.09
CA TRP A 40 -16.42 9.18 2.87
C TRP A 40 -15.92 8.03 1.99
N VAL A 41 -16.35 7.96 0.74
CA VAL A 41 -15.87 6.95 -0.21
C VAL A 41 -14.40 7.17 -0.55
N MET A 42 -13.96 8.43 -0.66
CA MET A 42 -12.53 8.73 -0.89
C MET A 42 -11.68 8.31 0.29
N VAL A 43 -12.14 8.57 1.52
CA VAL A 43 -11.46 8.12 2.74
C VAL A 43 -11.33 6.60 2.72
N GLY A 44 -12.41 5.88 2.39
CA GLY A 44 -12.40 4.43 2.27
C GLY A 44 -11.41 3.92 1.22
N VAL A 45 -11.35 4.53 0.04
CA VAL A 45 -10.43 4.14 -1.04
C VAL A 45 -8.98 4.36 -0.64
N ILE A 46 -8.68 5.52 -0.04
CA ILE A 46 -7.35 5.90 0.40
C ILE A 46 -6.82 4.95 1.49
N PHE A 47 -7.65 4.64 2.49
CA PHE A 47 -7.30 3.65 3.50
C PHE A 47 -7.24 2.24 2.92
N GLY A 48 -8.14 1.88 2.00
CA GLY A 48 -8.13 0.59 1.31
C GLY A 48 -6.83 0.34 0.56
N VAL A 49 -6.38 1.32 -0.22
CA VAL A 49 -5.09 1.25 -0.93
C VAL A 49 -3.93 1.11 0.05
N ALA A 50 -3.93 1.90 1.14
CA ALA A 50 -2.92 1.81 2.20
C ALA A 50 -2.82 0.41 2.82
N ILE A 51 -3.98 -0.17 3.16
CA ILE A 51 -4.07 -1.50 3.78
C ILE A 51 -3.63 -2.58 2.80
N ILE A 52 -4.13 -2.56 1.56
CA ILE A 52 -3.80 -3.58 0.55
C ILE A 52 -2.30 -3.58 0.25
N ALA A 53 -1.72 -2.41 -0.02
CA ALA A 53 -0.29 -2.33 -0.31
C ALA A 53 0.55 -2.72 0.91
N GLY A 54 0.16 -2.29 2.12
CA GLY A 54 0.81 -2.72 3.35
C GLY A 54 0.79 -4.24 3.50
N LEU A 55 -0.36 -4.89 3.28
CA LEU A 55 -0.50 -6.34 3.37
C LEU A 55 0.39 -7.07 2.36
N ILE A 56 0.36 -6.65 1.09
CA ILE A 56 1.18 -7.23 0.01
C ILE A 56 2.66 -7.08 0.33
N ASP A 57 3.08 -5.88 0.75
CA ASP A 57 4.47 -5.61 1.08
C ASP A 57 4.93 -6.41 2.31
N GLY A 58 4.07 -6.55 3.32
CA GLY A 58 4.35 -7.37 4.49
C GLY A 58 4.53 -8.84 4.17
N ILE A 59 3.79 -9.38 3.18
CA ILE A 59 3.93 -10.77 2.74
C ILE A 59 5.20 -10.94 1.88
N ALA A 60 5.50 -9.97 1.02
CA ALA A 60 6.57 -10.08 0.02
C ALA A 60 7.97 -9.69 0.54
N PHE A 61 8.07 -8.82 1.54
CA PHE A 61 9.33 -8.21 1.97
C PHE A 61 9.59 -8.25 3.46
N ARG A 62 10.84 -7.96 3.83
CA ARG A 62 11.21 -7.68 5.22
C ARG A 62 10.57 -6.40 5.71
N ARG A 63 10.14 -6.44 6.97
CA ARG A 63 9.50 -5.32 7.65
C ARG A 63 10.38 -4.06 7.59
N ASN A 64 9.86 -3.01 6.95
CA ASN A 64 10.54 -1.74 6.77
C ASN A 64 9.55 -0.57 6.82
N TRP A 65 9.99 0.59 7.31
CA TRP A 65 9.14 1.77 7.46
C TRP A 65 9.02 2.62 6.19
N SER A 66 9.80 2.32 5.15
CA SER A 66 9.81 3.12 3.92
C SER A 66 8.43 3.20 3.26
N LEU A 67 7.70 2.08 3.13
CA LEU A 67 6.39 2.10 2.49
C LEU A 67 5.30 2.79 3.31
N PRO A 68 5.17 2.53 4.63
CA PRO A 68 4.31 3.31 5.49
C PRO A 68 4.58 4.82 5.41
N LEU A 69 5.84 5.25 5.47
CA LEU A 69 6.18 6.67 5.33
C LEU A 69 5.84 7.20 3.93
N LEU A 70 6.10 6.43 2.88
CA LEU A 70 5.74 6.79 1.51
C LEU A 70 4.22 6.97 1.35
N THR A 71 3.41 6.18 2.05
CA THR A 71 1.94 6.35 2.03
C THR A 71 1.48 7.64 2.68
N GLY A 72 2.08 8.01 3.82
CA GLY A 72 1.82 9.28 4.46
C GLY A 72 2.16 10.46 3.54
N VAL A 73 3.35 10.43 2.94
CA VAL A 73 3.81 11.47 1.99
C VAL A 73 2.94 11.49 0.73
N GLY A 74 2.63 10.33 0.16
CA GLY A 74 1.78 10.21 -1.03
C GLY A 74 0.38 10.76 -0.80
N PHE A 75 -0.22 10.46 0.36
CA PHE A 75 -1.48 11.09 0.75
C PHE A 75 -1.34 12.58 0.98
N TRP A 76 -0.23 13.05 1.55
CA TRP A 76 0.00 14.48 1.76
C TRP A 76 0.04 15.26 0.43
N ILE A 77 0.62 14.68 -0.62
CA ILE A 77 0.59 15.21 -1.99
C ILE A 77 -0.83 15.14 -2.58
N ALA A 78 -1.54 14.02 -2.41
CA ALA A 78 -2.93 13.92 -2.85
C ALA A 78 -3.83 14.95 -2.15
N LYS A 79 -3.55 15.25 -0.87
CA LYS A 79 -4.24 16.25 -0.08
C LYS A 79 -4.06 17.65 -0.65
N THR A 80 -2.85 18.05 -1.02
CA THR A 80 -2.64 19.37 -1.63
C THR A 80 -3.34 19.54 -2.98
N LEU A 81 -3.60 18.43 -3.69
CA LEU A 81 -4.24 18.45 -5.01
C LEU A 81 -5.77 18.37 -4.94
N TYR A 82 -6.30 17.58 -4.01
CA TYR A 82 -7.70 17.13 -4.08
C TYR A 82 -8.52 17.32 -2.80
N PHE A 83 -7.87 17.53 -1.65
CA PHE A 83 -8.57 17.55 -0.35
C PHE A 83 -8.37 18.84 0.43
N ASN A 84 -9.30 19.11 1.35
CA ASN A 84 -9.25 20.31 2.19
C ASN A 84 -8.16 20.21 3.27
N ASP A 85 -7.71 21.34 3.82
CA ASP A 85 -6.59 21.37 4.77
C ASP A 85 -6.80 20.52 6.04
N GLY A 86 -8.04 20.41 6.52
CA GLY A 86 -8.40 19.61 7.69
C GLY A 86 -8.20 18.09 7.52
N THR A 87 -7.91 17.60 6.31
CA THR A 87 -7.71 16.18 6.03
C THR A 87 -6.30 15.68 6.34
N PHE A 88 -5.39 16.55 6.80
CA PHE A 88 -4.00 16.19 7.12
C PHE A 88 -3.89 15.04 8.13
N ILE A 89 -4.86 14.89 9.03
CA ILE A 89 -4.88 13.82 10.03
C ILE A 89 -4.95 12.43 9.40
N TYR A 90 -5.54 12.31 8.20
CA TYR A 90 -5.58 11.05 7.48
C TYR A 90 -4.21 10.62 6.96
N ALA A 91 -3.23 11.52 6.81
CA ALA A 91 -1.85 11.16 6.47
C ALA A 91 -1.24 10.24 7.54
N ILE A 92 -1.49 10.59 8.81
CA ILE A 92 -1.08 9.77 9.96
C ILE A 92 -1.86 8.46 9.95
N GLY A 93 -3.18 8.54 9.72
CA GLY A 93 -4.05 7.38 9.66
C GLY A 93 -3.64 6.34 8.61
N VAL A 94 -3.36 6.77 7.37
CA VAL A 94 -2.93 5.85 6.30
C VAL A 94 -1.53 5.28 6.54
N THR A 95 -0.63 6.07 7.11
CA THR A 95 0.72 5.60 7.50
C THR A 95 0.60 4.46 8.51
N LEU A 96 -0.20 4.66 9.55
CA LEU A 96 -0.41 3.66 10.60
C LEU A 96 -1.18 2.45 10.07
N ALA A 97 -2.22 2.66 9.26
CA ALA A 97 -2.98 1.57 8.64
C ALA A 97 -2.10 0.71 7.73
N CYS A 98 -1.24 1.33 6.92
CA CYS A 98 -0.27 0.63 6.09
C CYS A 98 0.74 -0.15 6.96
N ALA A 99 1.30 0.47 8.01
CA ALA A 99 2.24 -0.21 8.91
C ALA A 99 1.61 -1.40 9.66
N ALA A 100 0.36 -1.26 10.09
CA ALA A 100 -0.42 -2.31 10.74
C ALA A 100 -0.74 -3.45 9.76
N ALA A 101 -1.21 -3.14 8.54
CA ALA A 101 -1.48 -4.14 7.52
C ALA A 101 -0.20 -4.88 7.11
N MET A 102 0.92 -4.17 6.99
CA MET A 102 2.23 -4.78 6.77
C MET A 102 2.63 -5.72 7.90
N TRP A 103 2.19 -5.44 9.13
CA TRP A 103 2.51 -6.29 10.27
C TRP A 103 1.77 -7.62 10.14
N VAL A 104 0.47 -7.52 9.91
CA VAL A 104 -0.41 -8.66 9.67
C VAL A 104 0.11 -9.49 8.48
N GLY A 105 0.46 -8.84 7.37
CA GLY A 105 1.04 -9.51 6.20
C GLY A 105 2.33 -10.26 6.51
N SER A 106 3.23 -9.67 7.31
CA SER A 106 4.49 -10.31 7.68
C SER A 106 4.32 -11.54 8.58
N LEU A 107 3.28 -11.56 9.42
CA LEU A 107 2.95 -12.74 10.23
C LEU A 107 2.44 -13.90 9.35
N ALA A 108 1.66 -13.59 8.31
CA ALA A 108 1.15 -14.58 7.36
C ALA A 108 2.23 -15.10 6.38
N GLY A 109 3.18 -14.25 5.99
CA GLY A 109 4.34 -14.65 5.18
C GLY A 109 5.33 -15.53 5.96
N GLY A 110 5.53 -15.24 7.26
CA GLY A 110 6.44 -15.98 8.12
C GLY A 110 5.99 -17.41 8.47
N SER A 111 4.67 -17.66 8.54
CA SER A 111 4.14 -19.01 8.78
C SER A 111 4.35 -19.94 7.58
N SER A 112 4.34 -19.41 6.37
CA SER A 112 4.51 -20.18 5.11
C SER A 112 5.93 -20.77 4.97
N SER A 113 6.95 -20.13 5.56
CA SER A 113 8.33 -20.64 5.55
C SER A 113 8.57 -21.77 6.56
N ARG A 114 7.76 -21.89 7.62
CA ARG A 114 7.89 -22.98 8.61
C ARG A 114 7.30 -24.29 8.11
N SER A 115 6.18 -24.25 7.38
CA SER A 115 5.52 -25.45 6.85
C SER A 115 6.35 -26.20 5.79
N ASN A 116 7.26 -25.52 5.08
CA ASN A 116 8.11 -26.15 4.06
C ASN A 116 9.41 -26.75 4.62
N ALA A 117 9.67 -26.60 5.92
CA ALA A 117 10.87 -27.16 6.57
C ALA A 117 10.59 -28.49 7.29
N GLU A 118 9.33 -28.95 7.31
CA GLU A 118 8.89 -30.17 7.99
C GLU A 118 8.51 -31.32 7.04
N VAL A 119 8.91 -31.25 5.76
CA VAL A 119 8.62 -32.29 4.74
C VAL A 119 9.88 -32.90 4.16
#